data_AF-A0A946X1R9-F1
#
_entry.id   AF-A0A946X1R9-F1
#
_cell.length_a   1.000
_cell.length_b   1.000
_cell.length_c   1.000
_cell.angle_alpha   90.00
_cell.angle_beta   90.00
_cell.angle_gamma   90.00
#
_symmetry.space_group_name_H-M   'P 1'
#
loop_
_entity.id
_entity.type
_entity.pdbx_description
1 polymer ?
#
loop_
_entity_poly.entity_id
_entity_poly.type
_entity_poly.pdbx_seq_one_letter_code
_entity_poly.pdbx_strand_id
1 'polypeptide(L)'
;MGRSHDGGAESEVSGAYYDWTKTRCPERPWIRDYGKTLVMKFFLCSRDGAGDVDKVYLTFSQALDVARRIDNTTLGIPKIVYLVGWQYNGHDSKYPAWDEVNERLKRPQDATALVSLRWLIAEARAYNATISLHLNMIDAFTDSPLWDEYLAEDIIAKDASCRPIEGEAFAGMQSYQISYAQEWSLGKSQQRIDRLLAMVPN
;
A
#
# COMPACT_ATOMS: atom_id res chain seq x y z
N MET A 1 15.74 -19.73 33.34
CA MET A 1 15.50 -20.57 32.14
C MET A 1 15.33 -19.63 30.96
N GLY A 2 16.39 -19.49 30.16
CA GLY A 2 16.42 -18.57 29.03
C GLY A 2 15.47 -19.04 27.94
N ARG A 3 14.57 -18.16 27.51
CA ARG A 3 13.88 -18.33 26.23
C ARG A 3 14.91 -17.99 25.16
N SER A 4 15.38 -19.02 24.47
CA SER A 4 16.10 -18.88 23.22
C SER A 4 15.23 -18.05 22.28
N HIS A 5 15.75 -16.88 21.88
CA HIS A 5 15.26 -16.20 20.69
C HIS A 5 15.41 -17.18 19.53
N ASP A 6 14.26 -17.62 19.01
CA ASP A 6 14.22 -18.46 17.83
C ASP A 6 14.80 -17.66 16.65
N GLY A 7 15.60 -18.37 15.87
CA GLY A 7 16.62 -17.83 14.99
C GLY A 7 16.07 -16.85 13.96
N GLY A 8 16.76 -15.71 13.83
CA GLY A 8 16.69 -14.92 12.61
C GLY A 8 17.17 -15.81 11.46
N ALA A 9 16.24 -16.38 10.72
CA ALA A 9 16.53 -16.87 9.38
C ALA A 9 16.80 -15.64 8.53
N GLU A 10 18.09 -15.31 8.36
CA GLU A 10 18.56 -14.42 7.30
C GLU A 10 18.03 -14.97 5.97
N SER A 11 16.94 -14.36 5.51
CA SER A 11 16.16 -14.77 4.33
C SER A 11 16.44 -13.81 3.19
N GLU A 12 17.73 -13.60 2.92
CA GLU A 12 18.13 -12.75 1.81
C GLU A 12 17.80 -13.44 0.49
N VAL A 13 16.84 -12.86 -0.23
CA VAL A 13 16.60 -13.15 -1.64
C VAL A 13 17.88 -12.78 -2.37
N SER A 14 18.44 -13.70 -3.17
CA SER A 14 19.76 -13.47 -3.75
C SER A 14 19.76 -12.36 -4.80
N GLY A 15 18.57 -11.93 -5.24
CA GLY A 15 18.38 -11.01 -6.37
C GLY A 15 18.67 -11.63 -7.73
N ALA A 16 19.12 -12.89 -7.77
CA ALA A 16 19.30 -13.62 -9.02
C ALA A 16 17.96 -14.15 -9.52
N TYR A 17 17.89 -14.43 -10.82
CA TYR A 17 16.69 -15.02 -11.41
C TYR A 17 16.38 -16.38 -10.78
N TYR A 18 15.21 -16.50 -10.15
CA TYR A 18 14.71 -17.75 -9.58
C TYR A 18 13.80 -18.49 -10.56
N ASP A 19 14.28 -19.64 -11.04
CA ASP A 19 13.51 -20.52 -11.93
C ASP A 19 12.63 -21.48 -11.12
N TRP A 20 11.43 -21.02 -10.78
CA TRP A 20 10.43 -21.80 -10.03
C TRP A 20 10.00 -23.09 -10.75
N THR A 21 10.21 -23.20 -12.07
CA THR A 21 9.79 -24.39 -12.82
C THR A 21 10.61 -25.62 -12.44
N LYS A 22 11.84 -25.43 -11.96
CA LYS A 22 12.74 -26.50 -11.48
C LYS A 22 12.31 -27.06 -10.13
N THR A 23 11.91 -26.20 -9.22
CA THR A 23 11.62 -26.56 -7.82
C THR A 23 10.13 -26.78 -7.57
N ARG A 24 9.27 -26.17 -8.39
CA ARG A 24 7.82 -26.00 -8.15
C ARG A 24 7.51 -25.41 -6.77
N CYS A 25 8.45 -24.66 -6.22
CA CYS A 25 8.38 -24.01 -4.92
C CYS A 25 8.73 -22.53 -5.11
N PRO A 26 8.32 -21.64 -4.19
CA PRO A 26 8.83 -20.27 -4.18
C PRO A 26 10.31 -20.23 -3.80
N GLU A 27 11.01 -19.15 -4.20
CA GLU A 27 12.44 -18.93 -3.89
C GLU A 27 12.74 -19.00 -2.39
N ARG A 28 11.77 -18.57 -1.58
CA ARG A 28 11.79 -18.73 -0.13
C ARG A 28 10.42 -19.13 0.41
N PRO A 29 10.37 -19.74 1.60
CA PRO A 29 9.13 -19.90 2.35
C PRO A 29 8.40 -18.56 2.51
N TRP A 30 7.07 -18.60 2.55
CA TRP A 30 6.24 -17.41 2.75
C TRP A 30 6.71 -16.62 3.98
N ILE A 31 6.94 -15.32 3.80
CA ILE A 31 7.47 -14.42 4.85
C ILE A 31 6.58 -14.42 6.09
N ARG A 32 5.27 -14.63 5.89
CA ARG A 32 4.23 -14.57 6.91
C ARG A 32 3.40 -15.84 6.88
N ASP A 33 3.18 -16.44 8.04
CA ASP A 33 2.25 -17.56 8.20
C ASP A 33 0.81 -17.03 8.29
N TYR A 34 0.17 -16.87 7.12
CA TYR A 34 -1.21 -16.40 7.03
C TYR A 34 -2.21 -17.32 7.75
N GLY A 35 -1.90 -18.61 7.92
CA GLY A 35 -2.77 -19.55 8.63
C GLY A 35 -2.87 -19.27 10.14
N LYS A 36 -1.93 -18.48 10.68
CA LYS A 36 -1.88 -18.09 12.10
C LYS A 36 -1.89 -16.57 12.30
N THR A 37 -2.26 -15.82 11.26
CA THR A 37 -2.20 -14.35 11.27
C THR A 37 -3.58 -13.77 10.98
N LEU A 38 -4.04 -12.86 11.83
CA LEU A 38 -5.25 -12.08 11.58
C LEU A 38 -4.98 -11.04 10.49
N VAL A 39 -5.71 -11.12 9.38
CA VAL A 39 -5.60 -10.15 8.28
C VAL A 39 -6.78 -9.20 8.30
N MET A 40 -6.50 -7.90 8.27
CA MET A 40 -7.54 -6.88 8.37
C MET A 40 -7.25 -5.69 7.46
N LYS A 41 -8.31 -4.94 7.15
CA LYS A 41 -8.24 -3.62 6.53
C LYS A 41 -8.68 -2.58 7.54
N PHE A 42 -7.88 -1.54 7.75
CA PHE A 42 -8.30 -0.32 8.43
C PHE A 42 -8.60 0.73 7.39
N PHE A 43 -9.87 1.10 7.29
CA PHE A 43 -10.32 2.16 6.42
C PHE A 43 -10.07 3.51 7.10
N LEU A 44 -9.11 4.29 6.57
CA LEU A 44 -8.64 5.53 7.20
C LEU A 44 -9.37 6.76 6.67
N CYS A 45 -9.55 6.85 5.34
CA CYS A 45 -10.15 8.02 4.70
C CYS A 45 -10.88 7.64 3.40
N SER A 46 -12.05 8.23 3.17
CA SER A 46 -12.74 8.24 1.87
C SER A 46 -12.51 9.56 1.13
N ARG A 47 -12.67 9.50 -0.19
CA ARG A 47 -12.84 10.67 -1.06
C ARG A 47 -14.25 10.72 -1.62
N ASP A 48 -14.65 11.88 -2.10
CA ASP A 48 -15.88 12.08 -2.86
C ASP A 48 -15.69 11.82 -4.37
N GLY A 49 -16.75 12.11 -5.13
CA GLY A 49 -16.77 12.00 -6.58
C GLY A 49 -16.07 13.13 -7.34
N ALA A 50 -15.65 14.19 -6.65
CA ALA A 50 -14.82 15.25 -7.22
C ALA A 50 -13.32 14.97 -7.03
N GLY A 51 -12.97 13.95 -6.24
CA GLY A 51 -11.58 13.61 -5.92
C GLY A 51 -11.10 14.22 -4.62
N ASP A 52 -11.94 14.97 -3.92
CA ASP A 52 -11.64 15.66 -2.67
C ASP A 52 -11.91 14.75 -1.47
N VAL A 53 -11.34 15.12 -0.32
CA VAL A 53 -11.56 14.37 0.91
C VAL A 53 -13.02 14.47 1.34
N ASP A 54 -13.65 13.31 1.53
CA ASP A 54 -15.01 13.21 2.05
C ASP A 54 -14.98 13.03 3.58
N LYS A 55 -14.37 11.94 4.07
CA LYS A 55 -14.38 11.61 5.49
C LYS A 55 -13.12 10.92 5.98
N VAL A 56 -12.58 11.41 7.09
CA VAL A 56 -11.56 10.72 7.89
C VAL A 56 -12.26 9.83 8.93
N TYR A 57 -11.98 8.53 8.88
CA TYR A 57 -12.49 7.53 9.80
C TYR A 57 -11.52 7.25 10.94
N LEU A 58 -10.22 7.19 10.62
CA LEU A 58 -9.15 6.92 11.58
C LEU A 58 -7.89 7.72 11.19
N THR A 59 -7.37 8.52 12.12
CA THR A 59 -5.99 9.03 12.04
C THR A 59 -4.98 7.93 12.36
N PHE A 60 -3.68 8.16 12.13
CA PHE A 60 -2.66 7.17 12.46
C PHE A 60 -2.57 6.86 13.97
N SER A 61 -2.81 7.83 14.85
CA SER A 61 -2.89 7.56 16.29
C SER A 61 -4.08 6.69 16.66
N GLN A 62 -5.23 6.93 16.04
CA GLN A 62 -6.44 6.12 16.27
C GLN A 62 -6.26 4.71 15.71
N ALA A 63 -5.60 4.55 14.56
CA ALA A 63 -5.26 3.23 14.01
C ALA A 63 -4.37 2.41 14.96
N LEU A 64 -3.37 3.03 15.61
CA LEU A 64 -2.56 2.35 16.63
C LEU A 64 -3.41 1.92 17.83
N ASP A 65 -4.31 2.80 18.28
CA ASP A 65 -5.22 2.48 19.39
C ASP A 65 -6.13 1.29 19.07
N VAL A 66 -6.63 1.20 17.83
CA VAL A 66 -7.41 0.06 17.36
C VAL A 66 -6.54 -1.20 17.33
N ALA A 67 -5.32 -1.14 16.79
CA ALA A 67 -4.40 -2.27 16.76
C ALA A 67 -4.09 -2.81 18.18
N ARG A 68 -3.85 -1.91 19.14
CA ARG A 68 -3.65 -2.26 20.55
C ARG A 68 -4.86 -2.95 21.17
N ARG A 69 -6.07 -2.44 20.91
CA ARG A 69 -7.31 -3.05 21.44
C ARG A 69 -7.50 -4.46 20.88
N ILE A 70 -7.28 -4.62 19.57
CA ILE A 70 -7.38 -5.93 18.92
C ILE A 70 -6.32 -6.88 19.46
N ASP A 71 -5.09 -6.43 19.66
CA ASP A 71 -4.02 -7.23 20.26
C ASP A 71 -4.41 -7.76 21.66
N ASN A 72 -4.94 -6.88 22.52
CA ASN A 72 -5.42 -7.27 23.85
C ASN A 72 -6.58 -8.27 23.78
N THR A 73 -7.55 -8.07 22.90
CA THR A 73 -8.72 -8.96 22.75
C THR A 73 -8.33 -10.31 22.13
N THR A 74 -7.32 -10.33 21.26
CA THR A 74 -6.83 -11.53 20.59
C THR A 74 -5.69 -12.21 21.34
N LEU A 75 -5.33 -11.72 22.53
CA LEU A 75 -4.25 -12.26 23.36
C LEU A 75 -2.92 -12.37 22.62
N GLY A 76 -2.61 -11.39 21.76
CA GLY A 76 -1.33 -11.32 21.07
C GLY A 76 -1.24 -12.04 19.72
N ILE A 77 -2.36 -12.48 19.12
CA ILE A 77 -2.32 -13.11 17.78
C ILE A 77 -1.63 -12.18 16.77
N PRO A 78 -0.64 -12.67 15.98
CA PRO A 78 -0.02 -11.89 14.93
C PRO A 78 -1.05 -11.32 13.97
N LYS A 79 -0.88 -10.07 13.54
CA LYS A 79 -1.82 -9.43 12.64
C LYS A 79 -1.14 -8.64 11.53
N ILE A 80 -1.74 -8.65 10.34
CA ILE A 80 -1.38 -7.80 9.20
C ILE A 80 -2.54 -6.84 8.96
N VAL A 81 -2.24 -5.56 9.05
CA VAL A 81 -3.21 -4.48 8.90
C VAL A 81 -2.92 -3.72 7.63
N TYR A 82 -3.79 -3.84 6.63
CA TYR A 82 -3.74 -3.03 5.41
C TYR A 82 -4.42 -1.69 5.67
N LEU A 83 -3.66 -0.60 5.59
CA LEU A 83 -4.19 0.76 5.68
C LEU A 83 -4.82 1.13 4.34
N VAL A 84 -6.14 1.36 4.32
CA VAL A 84 -6.90 1.74 3.13
C VAL A 84 -7.17 3.25 3.19
N GLY A 85 -6.84 3.96 2.11
CA GLY A 85 -6.94 5.42 2.05
C GLY A 85 -5.89 6.14 2.87
N TRP A 86 -4.67 5.58 2.94
CA TRP A 86 -3.54 6.16 3.65
C TRP A 86 -2.86 7.30 2.87
N GLN A 87 -3.03 7.32 1.54
CA GLN A 87 -2.42 8.29 0.61
C GLN A 87 -3.40 9.37 0.14
N TYR A 88 -2.84 10.50 -0.32
CA TYR A 88 -3.57 11.62 -0.94
C TYR A 88 -4.90 11.98 -0.25
N ASN A 89 -6.04 11.87 -0.95
CA ASN A 89 -7.36 12.24 -0.43
C ASN A 89 -8.16 11.04 0.11
N GLY A 90 -7.57 9.85 0.21
CA GLY A 90 -8.22 8.65 0.74
C GLY A 90 -8.25 7.48 -0.24
N HIS A 91 -9.16 6.54 -0.01
CA HIS A 91 -9.27 5.32 -0.83
C HIS A 91 -9.57 5.67 -2.29
N ASP A 92 -8.98 4.92 -3.23
CA ASP A 92 -9.15 5.10 -4.68
C ASP A 92 -8.81 6.50 -5.19
N SER A 93 -7.90 7.21 -4.51
CA SER A 93 -7.47 8.57 -4.87
C SER A 93 -6.12 8.56 -5.57
N LYS A 94 -5.99 9.36 -6.64
CA LYS A 94 -4.73 9.69 -7.34
C LYS A 94 -3.92 8.53 -7.93
N TYR A 95 -4.46 7.31 -7.93
CA TYR A 95 -3.79 6.19 -8.59
C TYR A 95 -3.46 6.54 -10.04
N PRO A 96 -2.28 6.13 -10.55
CA PRO A 96 -1.34 5.17 -9.94
C PRO A 96 -0.27 5.77 -9.01
N ALA A 97 -0.37 7.05 -8.62
CA ALA A 97 0.61 7.69 -7.75
C ALA A 97 0.50 7.20 -6.28
N TRP A 98 1.64 7.06 -5.59
CA TRP A 98 1.72 6.55 -4.21
C TRP A 98 2.68 7.36 -3.32
N ASP A 99 3.24 8.45 -3.82
CA ASP A 99 4.37 9.16 -3.21
C ASP A 99 3.97 10.24 -2.19
N GLU A 100 2.69 10.30 -1.82
CA GLU A 100 2.17 11.26 -0.83
C GLU A 100 1.34 10.57 0.27
N VAL A 101 1.68 10.85 1.53
CA VAL A 101 0.87 10.42 2.67
C VAL A 101 -0.21 11.46 2.95
N ASN A 102 -1.45 11.01 3.20
CA ASN A 102 -2.57 11.91 3.47
C ASN A 102 -2.32 12.74 4.75
N GLU A 103 -2.15 14.06 4.58
CA GLU A 103 -1.86 15.00 5.66
C GLU A 103 -2.94 15.06 6.76
N ARG A 104 -4.18 14.68 6.45
CA ARG A 104 -5.28 14.67 7.43
C ARG A 104 -5.19 13.52 8.42
N LEU A 105 -4.38 12.50 8.14
CA LEU A 105 -4.15 11.36 9.03
C LEU A 105 -3.04 11.61 10.05
N LYS A 106 -2.33 12.73 9.90
CA LYS A 106 -1.16 13.11 10.69
C LYS A 106 -1.49 13.25 12.18
N ARG A 107 -0.50 12.95 13.01
CA ARG A 107 -0.51 13.28 14.44
C ARG A 107 -0.15 14.76 14.63
N PRO A 108 -0.86 15.51 15.49
CA PRO A 108 -0.61 16.95 15.65
C PRO A 108 0.85 17.32 16.01
N GLN A 109 1.57 16.44 16.70
CA GLN A 109 2.96 16.64 17.11
C GLN A 109 4.01 16.39 16.03
N ASP A 110 3.63 15.74 14.91
CA ASP A 110 4.59 15.35 13.88
C ASP A 110 4.66 16.42 12.78
N ALA A 111 5.85 16.61 12.20
CA ALA A 111 6.08 17.60 11.16
C ALA A 111 5.27 17.30 9.89
N THR A 112 5.28 16.04 9.44
CA THR A 112 4.60 15.57 8.21
C THR A 112 3.83 14.28 8.47
N ALA A 113 2.85 13.96 7.63
CA ALA A 113 2.11 12.70 7.73
C ALA A 113 2.99 11.48 7.49
N LEU A 114 4.06 11.61 6.70
CA LEU A 114 5.07 10.56 6.53
C LEU A 114 5.75 10.20 7.86
N VAL A 115 6.06 11.19 8.71
CA VAL A 115 6.59 10.94 10.05
C VAL A 115 5.58 10.16 10.89
N SER A 116 4.30 10.54 10.85
CA SER A 116 3.24 9.82 11.57
C SER A 116 3.01 8.39 11.06
N LEU A 117 3.11 8.17 9.75
CA LEU A 117 3.01 6.83 9.16
C LEU A 117 4.17 5.94 9.62
N ARG A 118 5.40 6.45 9.55
CA ARG A 118 6.60 5.75 10.03
C ARG A 118 6.50 5.42 11.51
N TRP A 119 6.03 6.37 12.31
CA TRP A 119 5.75 6.14 13.73
C TRP A 119 4.73 5.01 13.93
N LEU A 120 3.61 5.01 13.19
CA LEU A 120 2.61 3.95 13.30
C LEU A 120 3.20 2.58 12.94
N ILE A 121 3.97 2.49 11.84
CA ILE A 121 4.64 1.26 11.41
C ILE A 121 5.58 0.73 12.51
N ALA A 122 6.32 1.61 13.17
CA ALA A 122 7.24 1.25 14.25
C ALA A 122 6.50 0.79 15.52
N GLU A 123 5.55 1.60 16.02
CA GLU A 123 4.85 1.34 17.27
C GLU A 123 3.91 0.12 17.20
N ALA A 124 3.30 -0.13 16.03
CA ALA A 124 2.40 -1.27 15.84
C ALA A 124 3.09 -2.62 16.11
N ARG A 125 4.42 -2.69 15.96
CA ARG A 125 5.21 -3.90 16.25
C ARG A 125 5.07 -4.34 17.72
N ALA A 126 4.87 -3.40 18.65
CA ALA A 126 4.64 -3.70 20.07
C ALA A 126 3.30 -4.43 20.34
N TYR A 127 2.39 -4.43 19.37
CA TYR A 127 1.05 -5.03 19.45
C TYR A 127 0.87 -6.18 18.44
N ASN A 128 1.96 -6.89 18.15
CA ASN A 128 2.03 -8.00 17.20
C ASN A 128 1.45 -7.63 15.82
N ALA A 129 1.46 -6.34 15.45
CA ALA A 129 0.82 -5.83 14.26
C ALA A 129 1.85 -5.38 13.23
N THR A 130 1.75 -5.97 12.05
CA THR A 130 2.47 -5.54 10.85
C THR A 130 1.56 -4.63 10.05
N ILE A 131 2.01 -3.40 9.86
CA ILE A 131 1.32 -2.43 9.01
C ILE A 131 1.73 -2.68 7.56
N SER A 132 0.73 -2.75 6.67
CA SER A 132 0.88 -2.86 5.23
C SER A 132 0.05 -1.75 4.57
N LEU A 133 0.45 -1.32 3.38
CA LEU A 133 -0.22 -0.26 2.64
C LEU A 133 -1.12 -0.87 1.58
N HIS A 134 -2.36 -0.40 1.48
CA HIS A 134 -3.22 -0.75 0.36
C HIS A 134 -2.83 0.08 -0.86
N LEU A 135 -2.56 -0.60 -1.97
CA LEU A 135 -2.17 0.01 -3.24
C LEU A 135 -3.10 -0.51 -4.34
N ASN A 136 -3.14 0.23 -5.43
CA ASN A 136 -3.75 -0.17 -6.69
C ASN A 136 -2.73 0.05 -7.81
N MET A 137 -2.56 -0.96 -8.65
CA MET A 137 -1.66 -0.92 -9.82
C MET A 137 -2.43 -0.83 -11.14
N ILE A 138 -3.74 -1.05 -11.10
CA ILE A 138 -4.61 -1.27 -12.27
C ILE A 138 -5.22 0.04 -12.73
N ASP A 139 -5.70 0.82 -11.78
CA ASP A 139 -6.52 1.99 -12.04
C ASP A 139 -5.68 3.26 -12.11
N ALA A 140 -6.01 4.13 -13.07
CA ALA A 140 -5.55 5.50 -13.16
C ALA A 140 -6.74 6.47 -13.06
N PHE A 141 -6.55 7.59 -12.37
CA PHE A 141 -7.51 8.68 -12.36
C PHE A 141 -6.94 9.91 -13.05
N THR A 142 -7.79 10.68 -13.70
CA THR A 142 -7.40 11.88 -14.46
C THR A 142 -6.83 13.00 -13.59
N ASP A 143 -7.11 12.95 -12.29
CA ASP A 143 -6.62 13.90 -11.30
C ASP A 143 -5.29 13.45 -10.66
N SER A 144 -4.74 12.31 -11.07
CA SER A 144 -3.43 11.81 -10.66
C SER A 144 -2.32 12.73 -11.18
N PRO A 145 -1.28 13.03 -10.38
CA PRO A 145 -0.12 13.79 -10.86
C PRO A 145 0.65 13.08 -11.99
N LEU A 146 0.40 11.78 -12.19
CA LEU A 146 1.03 10.97 -13.25
C LEU A 146 0.18 10.91 -14.53
N TRP A 147 -1.03 11.47 -14.55
CA TRP A 147 -1.97 11.27 -15.66
C TRP A 147 -1.40 11.70 -17.02
N ASP A 148 -0.92 12.95 -17.12
CA ASP A 148 -0.46 13.50 -18.40
C ASP A 148 0.77 12.75 -18.92
N GLU A 149 1.71 12.42 -18.04
CA GLU A 149 2.89 11.61 -18.36
C GLU A 149 2.48 10.22 -18.87
N TYR A 150 1.57 9.55 -18.15
CA TYR A 150 1.13 8.20 -18.49
C TYR A 150 0.32 8.17 -19.78
N LEU A 151 -0.44 9.22 -20.07
CA LEU A 151 -1.20 9.34 -21.31
C LEU A 151 -0.28 9.57 -22.52
N ALA A 152 0.78 10.38 -22.35
CA ALA A 152 1.77 10.69 -23.37
C ALA A 152 2.69 9.51 -23.68
N GLU A 153 3.01 8.68 -22.69
CA GLU A 153 3.88 7.50 -22.83
C GLU A 153 3.12 6.22 -23.22
N ASP A 154 1.84 6.33 -23.57
CA ASP A 154 0.93 5.22 -23.92
C ASP A 154 0.81 4.16 -22.81
N ILE A 155 0.99 4.58 -21.55
CA ILE A 155 0.78 3.72 -20.38
C ILE A 155 -0.71 3.61 -20.06
N ILE A 156 -1.49 4.69 -20.22
CA ILE A 156 -2.96 4.58 -20.19
C ILE A 156 -3.41 3.77 -21.40
N ALA A 157 -4.07 2.64 -21.15
CA ALA A 157 -4.51 1.73 -22.19
C ALA A 157 -5.58 2.40 -23.07
N LYS A 158 -5.46 2.23 -24.40
CA LYS A 158 -6.35 2.83 -25.39
C LYS A 158 -7.03 1.77 -26.24
N ASP A 159 -8.27 2.02 -26.65
CA ASP A 159 -9.01 1.19 -27.60
C ASP A 159 -8.49 1.35 -29.04
N ALA A 160 -9.07 0.60 -29.99
CA ALA A 160 -8.71 0.69 -31.41
C ALA A 160 -8.96 2.07 -32.05
N SER A 161 -9.70 2.96 -31.36
CA SER A 161 -9.95 4.35 -31.77
C SER A 161 -9.02 5.34 -31.03
N CYS A 162 -7.96 4.85 -30.38
CA CYS A 162 -7.00 5.61 -29.59
C CYS A 162 -7.62 6.35 -28.38
N ARG A 163 -8.77 5.89 -27.86
CA ARG A 163 -9.41 6.49 -26.67
C ARG A 163 -9.04 5.72 -25.41
N PRO A 164 -8.77 6.39 -24.27
CA PRO A 164 -8.55 5.71 -22.99
C PRO A 164 -9.66 4.71 -22.66
N ILE A 165 -9.27 3.53 -22.20
CA ILE A 165 -10.22 2.47 -21.79
C ILE A 165 -10.65 2.75 -20.35
N GLU A 166 -11.95 2.97 -20.18
CA GLU A 166 -12.59 3.14 -18.87
C GLU A 166 -12.52 1.85 -18.04
N GLY A 167 -12.16 2.00 -16.78
CA GLY A 167 -12.28 0.98 -15.74
C GLY A 167 -13.59 1.11 -14.95
N GLU A 168 -13.55 0.72 -13.68
CA GLU A 168 -14.70 0.86 -12.78
C GLU A 168 -14.84 2.30 -12.27
N ALA A 169 -16.08 2.74 -12.03
CA ALA A 169 -16.36 4.05 -11.45
C ALA A 169 -16.40 3.94 -9.91
N PHE A 170 -15.49 4.65 -9.24
CA PHE A 170 -15.35 4.64 -7.78
C PHE A 170 -15.80 5.96 -7.17
N ALA A 171 -16.85 5.89 -6.35
CA ALA A 171 -17.50 7.05 -5.72
C ALA A 171 -17.90 8.15 -6.72
N GLY A 172 -18.21 7.79 -7.97
CA GLY A 172 -18.56 8.73 -9.04
C GLY A 172 -17.40 9.22 -9.90
N MET A 173 -16.15 8.87 -9.58
CA MET A 173 -14.99 9.13 -10.44
C MET A 173 -14.69 7.94 -11.34
N GLN A 174 -14.49 8.22 -12.62
CA GLN A 174 -14.11 7.22 -13.62
C GLN A 174 -12.62 6.89 -13.50
N SER A 175 -12.28 5.60 -13.35
CA SER A 175 -10.91 5.11 -13.50
C SER A 175 -10.61 4.73 -14.95
N TYR A 176 -9.34 4.56 -15.27
CA TYR A 176 -8.86 4.13 -16.59
C TYR A 176 -7.82 3.03 -16.42
N GLN A 177 -7.79 2.11 -17.38
CA GLN A 177 -6.91 0.94 -17.36
C GLN A 177 -5.47 1.31 -17.70
N ILE A 178 -4.51 0.67 -17.03
CA ILE A 178 -3.07 0.82 -17.27
C ILE A 178 -2.51 -0.39 -18.04
N SER A 179 -1.62 -0.13 -19.01
CA SER A 179 -0.81 -1.16 -19.67
C SER A 179 0.42 -1.51 -18.82
N TYR A 180 0.37 -2.63 -18.09
CA TYR A 180 1.50 -3.10 -17.27
C TYR A 180 2.77 -3.38 -18.08
N ALA A 181 2.60 -3.91 -19.30
CA ALA A 181 3.74 -4.22 -20.15
C ALA A 181 4.47 -2.94 -20.56
N GLN A 182 3.72 -1.89 -20.92
CA GLN A 182 4.30 -0.59 -21.26
C GLN A 182 4.94 0.06 -20.04
N GLU A 183 4.20 0.14 -18.91
CA GLU A 183 4.69 0.73 -17.67
C GLU A 183 6.01 0.09 -17.20
N TRP A 184 6.07 -1.24 -17.28
CA TRP A 184 7.27 -2.01 -16.94
C TRP A 184 8.41 -1.76 -17.93
N SER A 185 8.15 -1.75 -19.24
CA SER A 185 9.17 -1.52 -20.27
C SER A 185 9.85 -0.16 -20.15
N LEU A 186 9.12 0.84 -19.65
CA LEU A 186 9.61 2.20 -19.40
C LEU A 186 10.22 2.36 -17.99
N GLY A 187 10.21 1.30 -17.17
CA GLY A 187 10.75 1.29 -15.81
C GLY A 187 9.93 2.10 -14.79
N LYS A 188 8.72 2.55 -15.13
CA LYS A 188 7.91 3.41 -14.25
C LYS A 188 7.37 2.66 -13.04
N SER A 189 6.98 1.39 -13.21
CA SER A 189 6.55 0.56 -12.08
C SER A 189 7.67 0.44 -11.03
N GLN A 190 8.90 0.24 -11.48
CA GLN A 190 10.08 0.14 -10.60
C GLN A 190 10.30 1.46 -9.86
N GLN A 191 10.27 2.59 -10.57
CA GLN A 191 10.42 3.91 -9.95
C GLN A 191 9.34 4.19 -8.88
N ARG A 192 8.07 3.81 -9.13
CA ARG A 192 6.99 3.98 -8.14
C ARG A 192 7.21 3.10 -6.91
N ILE A 193 7.64 1.85 -7.12
CA ILE A 193 7.98 0.93 -6.03
C ILE A 193 9.16 1.49 -5.22
N ASP A 194 10.23 1.96 -5.86
CA ASP A 194 11.40 2.49 -5.18
C ASP A 194 11.07 3.74 -4.35
N ARG A 195 10.23 4.65 -4.88
CA ARG A 195 9.73 5.82 -4.13
C ARG A 195 8.92 5.40 -2.90
N LEU A 196 8.05 4.41 -3.06
CA LEU A 196 7.27 3.87 -1.94
C LEU A 196 8.17 3.23 -0.88
N LEU A 197 9.16 2.43 -1.29
CA LEU A 197 10.11 1.80 -0.39
C LEU A 197 10.96 2.84 0.35
N ALA A 198 11.31 3.96 -0.28
CA ALA A 198 11.98 5.07 0.38
C ALA A 198 11.11 5.76 1.45
N MET A 199 9.78 5.66 1.36
CA MET A 199 8.85 6.21 2.36
C MET A 199 8.73 5.33 3.60
N VAL A 200 8.73 4.01 3.46
CA VAL A 200 8.52 3.09 4.59
C VAL A 200 9.84 2.69 5.27
N PRO A 201 9.87 2.53 6.60
CA PRO A 201 11.07 2.09 7.29
C PRO A 201 11.28 0.58 7.10
N ASN A 202 12.53 0.14 7.06
CA ASN A 202 12.91 -1.28 6.99
C ASN A 202 12.49 -2.06 8.27
#